data_AF-N8ZT29-F1
#
_entry.id   AF-N8ZT29-F1
#
_cell.length_a   1.000
_cell.length_b   1.000
_cell.length_c   1.000
_cell.angle_alpha   90.00
_cell.angle_beta   90.00
_cell.angle_gamma   90.00
#
_symmetry.space_group_name_H-M   'P 1'
#
loop_
_entity.id
_entity.type
_entity.pdbx_description
1 polymer ?
#
loop_
_entity_poly.entity_id
_entity_poly.type
_entity_poly.pdbx_seq_one_letter_code
_entity_poly.pdbx_strand_id
1 'polypeptide(L)'
;MTAQQFSRTIEQLKTLGFKEKLNTLRTDELCMLESQASDEDVAFQIVVTGSKFTNFLIFRDRLRNSAQLVHQYNELKQNCMGLSPDEYRQIKAEFIDQVLSTNL
;
A
#
# COMPACT_ATOMS: atom_id res chain seq x y z
N MET A 1 -12.85 11.99 -7.17
CA MET A 1 -11.97 13.05 -6.61
C MET A 1 -11.33 13.79 -7.78
N THR A 2 -11.40 15.12 -7.83
CA THR A 2 -10.69 15.91 -8.86
C THR A 2 -9.21 16.07 -8.49
N ALA A 3 -8.34 16.44 -9.44
CA ALA A 3 -6.93 16.74 -9.15
C ALA A 3 -6.76 17.82 -8.08
N GLN A 4 -7.62 18.85 -8.09
CA GLN A 4 -7.59 19.91 -7.07
C GLN A 4 -7.99 19.38 -5.68
N GLN A 5 -8.98 18.49 -5.60
CA GLN A 5 -9.35 17.84 -4.35
C GLN A 5 -8.23 16.95 -3.82
N PHE A 6 -7.56 16.20 -4.70
CA PHE A 6 -6.45 15.33 -4.33
C PHE A 6 -5.30 16.10 -3.68
N SER A 7 -4.81 17.15 -4.36
CA SER A 7 -3.74 17.99 -3.81
C SER A 7 -4.15 18.66 -2.51
N ARG A 8 -5.39 19.18 -2.43
CA ARG A 8 -5.90 19.78 -1.20
C ARG A 8 -5.95 18.80 -0.04
N THR A 9 -6.40 17.56 -0.26
CA THR A 9 -6.43 16.53 0.76
C THR A 9 -5.03 16.21 1.29
N ILE A 10 -4.03 16.11 0.40
CA ILE A 10 -2.64 15.88 0.80
C ILE A 10 -2.13 17.03 1.67
N GLU A 11 -2.34 18.28 1.27
CA GLU A 11 -1.92 19.44 2.05
C GLU A 11 -2.62 19.51 3.41
N GLN A 12 -3.91 19.18 3.48
CA GLN A 12 -4.64 19.09 4.75
C GLN A 12 -4.04 18.01 5.67
N LEU A 13 -3.75 16.82 5.15
CA LEU A 13 -3.13 15.75 5.93
C LEU A 13 -1.73 16.14 6.44
N LYS A 14 -0.97 16.92 5.67
CA LYS A 14 0.31 17.47 6.13
C LYS A 14 0.17 18.35 7.36
N THR A 15 -0.89 19.18 7.43
CA THR A 15 -1.17 19.99 8.62
C THR A 15 -1.52 19.16 9.87
N LEU A 16 -1.90 17.89 9.68
CA LEU A 16 -2.22 16.94 10.75
C LEU A 16 -1.03 16.07 11.16
N GLY A 17 0.19 16.42 10.74
CA GLY A 17 1.40 15.70 11.13
C GLY A 17 1.75 14.50 10.24
N PHE A 18 1.20 14.42 9.03
CA PHE A 18 1.65 13.45 8.03
C PHE A 18 2.69 14.07 7.09
N LYS A 19 3.59 13.26 6.53
CA LYS A 19 4.49 13.69 5.46
C LYS A 19 4.42 12.74 4.28
N GLU A 20 4.79 13.21 3.10
CA GLU A 20 4.95 12.32 1.94
C GLU A 20 6.06 11.32 2.20
N LYS A 21 5.74 10.04 2.00
CA LYS A 21 6.66 8.94 2.22
C LYS A 21 7.61 8.84 1.03
N LEU A 22 8.89 9.11 1.29
CA LEU A 22 9.94 9.01 0.28
C LEU A 22 10.13 7.55 -0.18
N ASN A 23 10.76 7.36 -1.34
CA ASN A 23 11.01 6.04 -1.94
C ASN A 23 9.73 5.24 -2.21
N THR A 24 8.64 5.94 -2.54
CA THR A 24 7.38 5.37 -3.02
C THR A 24 6.96 6.07 -4.32
N LEU A 25 6.05 5.45 -5.07
CA LEU A 25 5.53 6.06 -6.28
C LEU A 25 4.63 7.27 -5.94
N ARG A 26 4.97 8.43 -6.48
CA ARG A 26 4.18 9.68 -6.37
C ARG A 26 3.77 10.16 -7.76
N THR A 27 2.47 10.32 -7.97
CA THR A 27 1.86 10.83 -9.21
C THR A 27 0.69 11.76 -8.87
N ASP A 28 0.10 12.42 -9.86
CA ASP A 28 -1.11 13.25 -9.67
C ASP A 28 -2.37 12.46 -9.27
N GLU A 29 -2.27 11.13 -9.19
CA GLU A 29 -3.36 10.23 -8.79
C GLU A 29 -3.04 9.32 -7.59
N LEU A 30 -1.78 9.32 -7.12
CA LEU A 30 -1.30 8.45 -6.04
C LEU A 30 -0.26 9.18 -5.18
N CYS A 31 -0.48 9.21 -3.86
CA CYS A 31 0.47 9.73 -2.89
C CYS A 31 0.47 8.87 -1.63
N MET A 32 1.64 8.41 -1.21
CA MET A 32 1.83 7.76 0.09
C MET A 32 2.24 8.81 1.12
N LEU A 33 1.59 8.76 2.28
CA LEU A 33 1.87 9.59 3.44
C LEU A 33 2.20 8.68 4.64
N GLU A 34 3.05 9.15 5.54
CA GLU A 34 3.36 8.48 6.80
C GLU A 34 3.28 9.47 7.98
N SER A 35 2.80 8.98 9.11
CA SER A 35 2.70 9.74 10.35
C SER A 35 4.07 10.20 10.82
N GLN A 36 4.15 11.42 11.36
CA GLN A 36 5.33 11.91 12.10
C GLN A 36 5.21 11.69 13.61
N ALA A 37 4.08 11.18 14.08
CA ALA A 37 3.90 10.82 15.48
C ALA A 37 4.78 9.61 15.82
N SER A 38 5.38 9.62 17.01
CA SER A 38 6.36 8.61 17.45
C SER A 38 5.72 7.34 18.02
N ASP A 39 4.42 7.36 18.27
CA ASP A 39 3.66 6.33 18.97
C ASP A 39 2.92 5.34 18.04
N GLU A 40 2.65 5.73 16.78
CA GLU A 40 1.95 4.86 15.83
C GLU A 40 2.58 4.89 14.42
N ASP A 41 2.93 3.71 13.89
CA ASP A 41 3.35 3.54 12.49
C ASP A 41 2.11 3.50 11.57
N VAL A 42 1.53 4.68 11.34
CA VAL A 42 0.38 4.87 10.45
C VAL A 42 0.84 5.42 9.11
N ALA A 43 0.43 4.76 8.03
CA ALA A 43 0.60 5.22 6.66
C ALA A 43 -0.74 5.36 5.95
N PHE A 44 -0.88 6.42 5.15
CA PHE A 44 -2.02 6.62 4.27
C PHE A 44 -1.61 6.51 2.80
N GLN A 45 -2.42 5.84 2.01
CA GLN A 45 -2.31 5.81 0.56
C GLN A 45 -3.50 6.58 -0.02
N ILE A 46 -3.25 7.79 -0.51
CA ILE A 46 -4.29 8.62 -1.13
C ILE A 46 -4.34 8.31 -2.61
N VAL A 47 -5.52 7.96 -3.13
CA VAL A 47 -5.73 7.52 -4.51
C VAL A 47 -6.91 8.24 -5.13
N VAL A 48 -6.74 8.77 -6.33
CA VAL A 48 -7.85 9.34 -7.12
C VAL A 48 -8.85 8.25 -7.50
N THR A 49 -10.13 8.51 -7.24
CA THR A 49 -11.24 7.64 -7.63
C THR A 49 -11.20 7.37 -9.13
N GLY A 50 -11.23 6.10 -9.54
CA GLY A 50 -11.16 5.69 -10.94
C GLY A 50 -9.76 5.55 -11.52
N SER A 51 -8.71 5.88 -10.76
CA SER A 51 -7.33 5.66 -11.20
C SER A 51 -6.99 4.17 -11.31
N LYS A 52 -5.93 3.87 -12.07
CA LYS A 52 -5.39 2.52 -12.20
C LYS A 52 -4.74 1.99 -10.91
N PHE A 53 -4.49 2.84 -9.92
CA PHE A 53 -3.77 2.49 -8.69
C PHE A 53 -4.67 1.79 -7.66
N THR A 54 -5.57 0.92 -8.10
CA THR A 54 -6.60 0.26 -7.29
C THR A 54 -6.36 -1.24 -7.07
N ASN A 55 -5.25 -1.79 -7.58
CA ASN A 55 -4.89 -3.21 -7.43
C ASN A 55 -4.85 -3.69 -5.98
N PHE A 56 -4.58 -2.80 -5.02
CA PHE A 56 -4.60 -3.12 -3.58
C PHE A 56 -5.98 -3.55 -3.09
N LEU A 57 -7.07 -3.05 -3.70
CA LEU A 57 -8.44 -3.47 -3.39
C LEU A 57 -8.67 -4.90 -3.88
N ILE A 58 -8.26 -5.21 -5.11
CA ILE A 58 -8.36 -6.56 -5.69
C ILE A 58 -7.57 -7.55 -4.85
N PHE A 59 -6.32 -7.23 -4.50
CA PHE A 59 -5.48 -8.06 -3.65
C PHE A 59 -6.14 -8.33 -2.28
N ARG A 60 -6.62 -7.28 -1.60
CA ARG A 60 -7.34 -7.37 -0.33
C ARG A 60 -8.56 -8.29 -0.44
N ASP A 61 -9.35 -8.14 -1.49
CA ASP A 61 -10.59 -8.90 -1.66
C ASP A 61 -10.30 -10.38 -1.95
N ARG A 62 -9.25 -10.67 -2.74
CA ARG A 62 -8.77 -12.05 -2.94
C ARG A 62 -8.31 -12.71 -1.63
N LEU A 63 -7.55 -11.99 -0.79
CA LEU A 63 -7.17 -12.48 0.53
C LEU A 63 -8.39 -12.77 1.41
N ARG A 64 -9.37 -11.85 1.46
CA ARG A 64 -10.59 -12.04 2.26
C ARG A 64 -11.42 -13.24 1.83
N ASN A 65 -11.39 -13.58 0.54
CA ASN A 65 -12.14 -14.70 -0.03
C ASN A 65 -11.38 -16.04 0.02
N SER A 66 -10.14 -16.08 0.51
CA SER A 66 -9.35 -17.31 0.56
C SER A 66 -8.49 -17.41 1.82
N ALA A 67 -8.90 -18.27 2.74
CA ALA A 67 -8.10 -18.60 3.93
C ALA A 67 -6.72 -19.17 3.56
N GLN A 68 -6.63 -19.88 2.44
CA GLN A 68 -5.36 -20.40 1.93
C GLN A 68 -4.39 -19.28 1.54
N LEU A 69 -4.88 -18.25 0.81
CA LEU A 69 -4.05 -17.10 0.44
C LEU A 69 -3.60 -16.32 1.67
N VAL A 70 -4.45 -16.20 2.70
CA VAL A 70 -4.09 -15.58 3.97
C VAL A 70 -2.98 -16.37 4.67
N HIS A 71 -3.09 -17.70 4.72
CA HIS A 71 -2.05 -18.55 5.28
C HIS A 71 -0.71 -18.38 4.56
N GLN A 72 -0.71 -18.49 3.22
CA GLN A 72 0.49 -18.30 2.40
C GLN A 72 1.12 -16.93 2.60
N TYR A 73 0.32 -15.87 2.65
CA TYR A 73 0.84 -14.52 2.86
C TYR A 73 1.41 -14.32 4.26
N ASN A 74 0.83 -14.95 5.28
CA ASN A 74 1.37 -14.93 6.63
C ASN A 74 2.68 -15.71 6.75
N GLU A 75 2.76 -16.88 6.14
CA GLU A 75 3.97 -17.70 6.08
C GLU A 75 5.11 -16.95 5.37
N LEU A 76 4.83 -16.29 4.25
CA LEU A 76 5.80 -15.43 3.54
C LEU A 76 6.36 -14.36 4.48
N LYS A 77 5.51 -13.65 5.24
CA LYS A 77 5.97 -12.62 6.19
C LYS A 77 6.85 -13.20 7.29
N GLN A 78 6.53 -14.39 7.81
CA GLN A 78 7.35 -15.06 8.82
C GLN A 78 8.70 -15.48 8.25
N ASN A 79 8.73 -16.02 7.03
CA ASN A 79 9.96 -16.45 6.37
C ASN A 79 10.88 -15.28 5.99
N CYS A 80 10.34 -14.07 5.88
CA CYS A 80 11.12 -12.85 5.62
C CYS A 80 11.65 -12.17 6.89
N MET A 81 11.42 -12.74 8.09
CA MET A 81 11.97 -12.17 9.32
C MET A 81 13.50 -12.14 9.25
N GLY A 82 14.09 -10.96 9.52
CA GLY A 82 15.54 -10.74 9.45
C GLY A 82 16.05 -10.28 8.08
N LEU A 83 15.23 -10.27 7.04
CA LEU A 83 15.58 -9.66 5.75
C LEU A 83 15.59 -8.14 5.84
N SER A 84 16.34 -7.50 4.94
CA SER A 84 16.25 -6.06 4.76
C SER A 84 14.87 -5.65 4.22
N PRO A 85 14.44 -4.38 4.44
CA PRO A 85 13.18 -3.89 3.88
C PRO A 85 13.07 -4.03 2.36
N ASP A 86 14.18 -3.91 1.62
CA ASP A 86 14.16 -3.97 0.15
C ASP A 86 14.04 -5.42 -0.35
N GLU A 87 14.73 -6.37 0.27
CA GLU A 87 14.57 -7.80 -0.03
C GLU A 87 13.14 -8.26 0.26
N TYR A 88 12.59 -7.86 1.41
CA TYR A 88 11.20 -8.17 1.74
C TYR A 88 10.21 -7.55 0.75
N ARG A 89 10.46 -6.30 0.29
CA ARG A 89 9.62 -5.65 -0.72
C ARG A 89 9.60 -6.43 -2.03
N GLN A 90 10.75 -6.93 -2.49
CA GLN A 90 10.85 -7.70 -3.73
C GLN A 90 10.05 -9.01 -3.64
N ILE A 91 10.27 -9.81 -2.60
CA ILE A 91 9.56 -11.09 -2.39
C ILE A 91 8.05 -10.86 -2.27
N LYS A 92 7.65 -9.81 -1.53
CA LYS A 92 6.24 -9.43 -1.39
C LYS A 92 5.63 -9.01 -2.72
N ALA A 93 6.36 -8.29 -3.57
CA ALA A 93 5.87 -7.86 -4.88
C ALA A 93 5.56 -9.06 -5.78
N GLU A 94 6.46 -10.04 -5.84
CA GLU A 94 6.28 -11.27 -6.62
C GLU A 94 5.03 -12.05 -6.18
N PHE A 95 4.82 -12.19 -4.87
CA PHE A 95 3.61 -12.82 -4.33
C PHE A 95 2.33 -12.05 -4.69
N ILE A 96 2.35 -10.72 -4.57
CA ILE A 96 1.20 -9.88 -4.94
C ILE A 96 0.89 -10.05 -6.42
N ASP A 97 1.89 -10.03 -7.30
CA ASP A 97 1.71 -10.17 -8.74
C ASP A 97 1.13 -11.55 -9.10
N GLN A 98 1.59 -12.62 -8.45
CA GLN A 98 1.01 -13.95 -8.60
C GLN A 98 -0.47 -13.97 -8.17
N VAL A 99 -0.77 -13.39 -7.00
CA VAL A 99 -2.14 -13.32 -6.49
C VAL A 99 -3.03 -12.51 -7.40
N LEU A 100 -2.54 -11.44 -8.05
CA LEU A 100 -3.31 -10.59 -8.97
C LEU A 100 -3.47 -11.20 -10.38
N SER A 101 -2.50 -12.00 -10.85
CA SER A 101 -2.52 -12.62 -12.18
C SER A 101 -3.39 -13.87 -12.27
N THR A 102 -3.72 -14.48 -11.14
CA THR A 102 -4.58 -15.67 -11.10
C THR A 102 -6.02 -15.27 -11.47
N ASN A 103 -6.65 -15.90 -12.46
CA ASN A 103 -8.10 -15.77 -12.64
C ASN A 103 -8.76 -16.65 -11.58
N LEU A 104 -9.27 -16.02 -10.52
CA LEU A 104 -10.12 -16.66 -9.51
C LEU A 104 -11.59 -16.59 -9.93
#